data_AF-A0A9X8DRJ5-F1
#
_entry.id   AF-A0A9X8DRJ5-F1
#
_cell.length_a   1.000
_cell.length_b   1.000
_cell.length_c   1.000
_cell.angle_alpha   90.00
_cell.angle_beta   90.00
_cell.angle_gamma   90.00
#
_symmetry.space_group_name_H-M   'P 1'
#
loop_
_entity.id
_entity.type
_entity.pdbx_description
1 polymer ?
#
loop_
_entity_poly.entity_id
_entity_poly.type
_entity_poly.pdbx_seq_one_letter_code
_entity_poly.pdbx_strand_id
1 'polypeptide(L)'
;TQENRWQLWLDQYQQHLAKYGTDADADVARRQAMNATNPKFILRNHVAQKAIDAASAGDLATVSHILHLLTHPFDDANECGAAIYSQPSDPNAPPLLVSCSS
;
A
#
# COMPACT_ATOMS: atom_id res chain seq x y z
N THR A 1 14.12 20.47 14.55
CA THR A 1 13.59 20.21 13.18
C THR A 1 12.89 18.87 13.16
N GLN A 2 11.92 18.68 12.27
CA GLN A 2 11.09 17.47 12.16
C GLN A 2 11.92 16.20 11.91
N GLU A 3 13.04 16.33 11.18
CA GLU A 3 14.05 15.28 10.95
C GLU A 3 14.61 14.69 12.25
N ASN A 4 14.83 15.52 13.28
CA ASN A 4 15.45 15.08 14.53
C ASN A 4 14.50 14.18 15.37
N ARG A 5 13.18 14.34 15.20
CA ARG A 5 12.17 13.48 15.86
C ARG A 5 11.98 12.14 15.16
N TRP A 6 12.02 12.14 13.82
CA TRP A 6 11.95 10.91 13.03
C TRP A 6 13.13 9.99 13.31
N GLN A 7 14.35 10.56 13.33
CA GLN A 7 15.55 9.77 13.61
C GLN A 7 15.51 9.15 15.01
N LEU A 8 15.14 9.94 16.03
CA LEU A 8 15.01 9.45 17.41
C LEU A 8 14.01 8.28 17.51
N TRP A 9 12.86 8.39 16.84
CA TRP A 9 11.87 7.32 16.82
C TRP A 9 12.41 6.07 16.12
N LEU A 10 13.11 6.25 14.99
CA LEU A 10 13.68 5.13 14.23
C LEU A 10 14.73 4.38 15.05
N ASP A 11 15.60 5.09 15.75
CA ASP A 11 16.61 4.51 16.64
C ASP A 11 15.95 3.70 17.76
N GLN A 12 14.90 4.24 18.39
CA GLN A 12 14.12 3.54 19.42
C GLN A 12 13.44 2.27 18.87
N TYR A 13 12.90 2.35 17.65
CA TYR A 13 12.27 1.21 17.00
C TYR A 13 13.30 0.11 16.69
N GLN A 14 14.49 0.47 16.17
CA GLN A 14 15.57 -0.49 15.93
C GLN A 14 16.05 -1.16 17.23
N GLN A 15 16.20 -0.40 18.31
CA GLN A 15 16.52 -0.95 19.64
C GLN A 15 15.43 -1.90 20.15
N HIS A 16 14.16 -1.61 19.87
CA HIS A 16 13.06 -2.52 20.20
C HIS A 16 13.15 -3.82 19.40
N LEU A 17 13.40 -3.73 18.09
CA LEU A 17 13.54 -4.89 17.21
C LEU A 17 14.70 -5.81 17.61
N ALA A 18 15.82 -5.25 18.07
CA ALA A 18 16.99 -6.02 18.52
C ALA A 18 16.68 -7.01 19.66
N LYS A 19 15.60 -6.80 20.42
CA LYS A 19 15.13 -7.73 21.47
C LYS A 19 14.61 -9.06 20.90
N TYR A 20 14.29 -9.09 19.60
CA TYR A 20 13.73 -10.25 18.91
C TYR A 20 14.71 -10.88 17.91
N GLY A 21 16.00 -10.53 17.98
CA GLY A 21 17.06 -11.04 17.10
C GLY A 21 17.59 -10.00 16.12
N THR A 22 18.87 -10.10 15.80
CA THR A 22 19.62 -9.18 14.92
C THR A 22 20.33 -9.88 13.77
N ASP A 23 20.14 -11.20 13.64
CA ASP A 23 20.68 -11.97 12.52
C ASP A 23 19.78 -11.90 11.28
N ALA A 24 20.30 -12.42 10.16
CA ALA A 24 19.59 -12.38 8.89
C ALA A 24 18.28 -13.19 8.91
N ASP A 25 18.23 -14.29 9.69
CA ASP A 25 17.06 -15.16 9.77
C ASP A 25 15.90 -14.46 10.50
N ALA A 26 16.21 -13.76 11.60
CA ALA A 26 15.23 -12.93 12.33
C ALA A 26 14.66 -11.82 11.43
N ASP A 27 15.49 -11.19 10.60
CA ASP A 27 15.04 -10.17 9.65
C ASP A 27 14.16 -10.74 8.53
N VAL A 28 14.48 -11.93 8.00
CA VAL A 28 13.65 -12.63 7.00
C VAL A 28 12.29 -12.98 7.60
N ALA A 29 12.25 -13.59 8.79
CA ALA A 29 11.01 -13.96 9.47
C ALA A 29 10.15 -12.72 9.77
N ARG A 30 10.77 -11.62 10.23
CA ARG A 30 10.07 -10.35 10.48
C ARG A 30 9.46 -9.78 9.21
N ARG A 31 10.21 -9.77 8.10
CA ARG A 31 9.70 -9.28 6.80
C ARG A 31 8.52 -10.10 6.31
N GLN A 32 8.58 -11.43 6.41
CA GLN A 32 7.46 -12.30 6.05
C GLN A 32 6.21 -12.01 6.89
N ALA A 33 6.36 -11.89 8.21
CA ALA A 33 5.25 -11.55 9.11
C ALA A 33 4.64 -10.17 8.81
N MET A 34 5.48 -9.18 8.51
CA MET A 34 5.04 -7.84 8.13
C MET A 34 4.31 -7.83 6.79
N ASN A 35 4.81 -8.55 5.78
CA ASN A 35 4.17 -8.61 4.47
C ASN A 35 2.83 -9.33 4.51
N ALA A 36 2.67 -10.32 5.41
CA ALA A 36 1.41 -11.04 5.58
C ALA A 36 0.29 -10.20 6.25
N THR A 37 0.62 -9.06 6.86
CA THR A 37 -0.33 -8.23 7.62
C THR A 37 -0.45 -6.80 7.11
N ASN A 38 0.58 -6.26 6.45
CA ASN A 38 0.58 -4.93 5.87
C ASN A 38 0.24 -5.02 4.38
N PRO A 39 -0.99 -4.66 3.96
CA PRO A 39 -1.38 -4.75 2.57
C PRO A 39 -0.58 -3.76 1.73
N LYS A 40 -0.06 -4.25 0.60
CA LYS A 40 0.57 -3.43 -0.43
C LYS A 40 -0.47 -2.68 -1.27
N PHE A 41 -1.67 -3.25 -1.41
CA PHE A 41 -2.78 -2.67 -2.15
C PHE A 41 -3.96 -2.35 -1.24
N ILE A 42 -4.44 -1.12 -1.32
CA ILE A 42 -5.67 -0.68 -0.66
C ILE A 42 -6.53 0.07 -1.67
N LEU A 43 -7.85 0.04 -1.50
CA LEU A 43 -8.78 0.77 -2.35
C LEU A 43 -8.76 2.27 -2.02
N ARG A 44 -7.75 2.99 -2.51
CA ARG A 44 -7.68 4.45 -2.42
C ARG A 44 -8.74 5.06 -3.33
N ASN A 45 -9.24 6.25 -2.98
CA ASN A 45 -10.29 6.93 -3.74
C ASN A 45 -9.95 7.10 -5.24
N HIS A 46 -8.71 7.42 -5.58
CA HIS A 46 -8.31 7.56 -6.99
C HIS A 46 -8.29 6.23 -7.74
N VAL A 47 -8.00 5.11 -7.05
CA VAL A 47 -8.07 3.76 -7.63
C VAL A 47 -9.53 3.38 -7.85
N ALA A 48 -10.40 3.69 -6.89
CA ALA A 48 -11.84 3.49 -7.04
C ALA A 48 -12.41 4.29 -8.21
N GLN A 49 -12.05 5.58 -8.33
CA GLN A 49 -12.48 6.42 -9.44
C GLN A 49 -12.02 5.85 -10.79
N LYS A 50 -10.75 5.40 -10.88
CA LYS A 50 -10.25 4.77 -12.10
C LYS A 50 -11.02 3.51 -12.48
N ALA A 51 -11.45 2.71 -11.51
CA ALA A 51 -12.32 1.56 -11.78
C ALA A 51 -13.71 1.97 -12.29
N ILE A 52 -14.30 3.04 -11.73
CA ILE A 52 -15.59 3.59 -12.16
C ILE A 52 -15.50 4.13 -13.60
N ASP A 53 -14.46 4.89 -13.91
CA ASP A 53 -14.25 5.45 -15.24
C ASP A 53 -14.04 4.34 -16.29
N ALA A 54 -13.24 3.33 -15.95
CA ALA A 54 -13.03 2.16 -16.80
C ALA A 54 -14.33 1.39 -17.06
N ALA A 55 -15.12 1.12 -16.02
CA ALA A 55 -16.42 0.47 -16.15
C ALA A 55 -17.39 1.27 -17.04
N SER A 56 -17.42 2.59 -16.87
CA SER A 56 -18.26 3.51 -17.67
C SER A 56 -17.85 3.53 -19.15
N ALA A 57 -16.57 3.33 -19.43
CA ALA A 57 -16.02 3.21 -20.78
C ALA A 57 -16.12 1.77 -21.35
N GLY A 58 -16.62 0.80 -20.59
CA GLY A 58 -16.70 -0.62 -20.98
C GLY A 58 -15.39 -1.41 -20.85
N ASP A 59 -14.35 -0.84 -20.24
CA ASP A 59 -13.08 -1.54 -19.94
C ASP A 59 -13.20 -2.39 -18.66
N LEU A 60 -13.73 -3.60 -18.83
CA LEU A 60 -13.84 -4.57 -17.74
C LEU A 60 -12.50 -5.22 -17.36
N ALA A 61 -11.47 -5.13 -18.21
CA ALA A 61 -10.16 -5.69 -17.93
C ALA A 61 -9.48 -4.92 -16.79
N THR A 62 -9.51 -3.57 -16.85
CA THR A 62 -9.02 -2.72 -15.75
C THR A 62 -9.77 -2.96 -14.46
N VAL A 63 -11.10 -3.08 -14.50
CA VAL A 63 -11.92 -3.37 -13.32
C VAL A 63 -11.53 -4.73 -12.71
N SER A 64 -11.40 -5.76 -13.53
CA SER A 64 -11.02 -7.10 -13.09
C SER A 64 -9.61 -7.12 -12.49
N HIS A 65 -8.68 -6.36 -13.07
CA HIS A 65 -7.32 -6.23 -12.54
C HIS A 65 -7.31 -5.56 -11.17
N ILE A 66 -8.03 -4.45 -11.00
CA ILE A 66 -8.15 -3.77 -9.70
C ILE A 66 -8.78 -4.71 -8.66
N LEU A 67 -9.84 -5.43 -9.03
CA LEU A 67 -10.47 -6.42 -8.14
C LEU A 67 -9.51 -7.54 -7.75
N HIS A 68 -8.72 -8.06 -8.69
CA HIS A 68 -7.71 -9.09 -8.42
C HIS A 68 -6.68 -8.60 -7.37
N LEU A 69 -6.18 -7.37 -7.50
CA LEU A 69 -5.23 -6.80 -6.54
C LEU A 69 -5.83 -6.60 -5.14
N LEU A 70 -7.11 -6.24 -5.06
CA LEU A 70 -7.80 -6.06 -3.78
C LEU A 70 -8.16 -7.38 -3.10
N THR A 71 -8.30 -8.46 -3.87
CA THR A 71 -8.48 -9.81 -3.34
C THR A 71 -7.17 -10.45 -2.91
N HIS A 72 -6.04 -9.93 -3.39
CA HIS A 72 -4.68 -10.37 -3.08
C HIS A 72 -3.81 -9.20 -2.57
N PRO A 73 -4.23 -8.48 -1.51
CA PRO A 73 -3.66 -7.18 -1.19
C PRO A 73 -2.24 -7.25 -0.61
N PHE A 74 -1.77 -8.44 -0.24
CA PHE A 74 -0.45 -8.68 0.37
C PHE A 74 0.62 -9.12 -0.65
N ASP A 75 0.21 -9.41 -1.89
CA ASP A 75 1.09 -9.91 -2.94
C ASP A 75 2.01 -8.81 -3.48
N ASP A 76 3.14 -9.20 -4.07
CA ASP A 76 4.12 -8.24 -4.55
C ASP A 76 3.69 -7.57 -5.86
N ALA A 77 3.57 -6.25 -5.85
CA ALA A 77 3.12 -5.45 -6.99
C ALA A 77 3.93 -5.61 -8.28
N ASN A 78 5.21 -6.01 -8.18
CA ASN A 78 6.07 -6.24 -9.34
C ASN A 78 5.66 -7.49 -10.12
N GLU A 79 5.08 -8.48 -9.44
CA GLU A 79 4.62 -9.73 -10.05
C GLU A 79 3.32 -9.51 -10.83
N CYS A 80 2.52 -8.51 -10.42
CA CYS A 80 1.20 -8.23 -11.02
C CYS A 80 1.17 -7.03 -11.99
N GLY A 81 2.32 -6.43 -12.33
CA GLY A 81 2.39 -5.24 -13.20
C GLY A 81 1.58 -4.05 -12.66
N ALA A 82 1.40 -3.98 -11.34
CA ALA A 82 0.38 -3.18 -10.68
C ALA A 82 0.94 -2.03 -9.83
N ALA A 83 2.24 -1.72 -9.96
CA ALA A 83 2.93 -0.73 -9.14
C ALA A 83 2.18 0.61 -9.05
N ILE A 84 1.50 1.03 -10.12
CA ILE A 84 0.69 2.25 -10.18
C ILE A 84 -0.44 2.30 -9.13
N TYR A 85 -1.01 1.16 -8.75
CA TYR A 85 -2.14 1.07 -7.79
C TYR A 85 -1.67 1.03 -6.32
N SER A 86 -0.36 0.87 -6.10
CA SER A 86 0.26 0.93 -4.77
C SER A 86 0.76 2.33 -4.41
N GLN A 87 0.81 3.25 -5.39
CA GLN A 87 1.32 4.59 -5.19
C GLN A 87 0.33 5.46 -4.38
N PRO A 88 0.85 6.44 -3.62
CA PRO A 88 0.00 7.49 -3.08
C PRO A 88 -0.68 8.27 -4.22
N SER A 89 -1.78 8.95 -3.91
CA SER A 89 -2.36 9.92 -4.84
C SER A 89 -1.32 11.00 -5.17
N ASP A 90 -1.31 11.48 -6.41
CA ASP A 90 -0.55 12.67 -6.76
C ASP A 90 -1.01 13.85 -5.87
N PRO A 91 -0.10 14.50 -5.11
CA PRO A 91 -0.45 15.60 -4.23
C PRO A 91 -1.03 16.82 -4.97
N ASN A 92 -0.82 16.94 -6.28
CA ASN A 92 -1.35 18.00 -7.12
C ASN A 92 -2.64 17.61 -7.86
N ALA A 93 -3.10 16.35 -7.74
CA ALA A 93 -4.35 15.94 -8.34
C ALA A 93 -5.53 16.66 -7.69
N PRO A 94 -6.57 17.03 -8.46
CA PRO A 94 -7.77 17.63 -7.89
C PRO A 94 -8.39 16.69 -6.85
N PRO A 95 -8.93 17.22 -5.73
CA PRO A 95 -9.53 16.40 -4.71
C PRO A 95 -10.73 15.65 -5.29
N LEU A 96 -10.74 14.33 -5.14
CA LEU A 96 -11.90 13.53 -5.48
C LEU A 96 -13.01 13.82 -4.47
N LEU A 97 -14.10 14.40 -4.95
CA LEU A 97 -15.30 14.66 -4.16
C LEU A 97 -16.01 13.34 -3.90
N VAL A 98 -15.74 12.73 -2.74
CA VAL A 98 -16.46 11.56 -2.28
C VAL A 98 -17.54 12.05 -1.32
N SER A 99 -18.80 11.98 -1.74
CA SER A 99 -19.94 12.23 -0.87
C SER A 99 -20.03 11.10 0.15
N CYS A 100 -19.62 11.35 1.39
CA CYS A 100 -19.99 10.50 2.51
C CYS A 100 -21.44 10.79 2.89
N SER A 101 -22.40 10.24 2.16
CA SER A 101 -23.78 10.15 2.65
C SER A 101 -23.83 8.98 3.62
N SER A 102 -23.76 9.30 4.92
CA SER A 102 -24.02 8.39 6.04
C SER A 102 -25.51 8.12 6.22
#